data_AF-A0A069S965-F1
#
_entry.id   AF-A0A069S965-F1
#
_cell.length_a   1.000
_cell.length_b   1.000
_cell.length_c   1.000
_cell.angle_alpha   90.00
_cell.angle_beta   90.00
_cell.angle_gamma   90.00
#
_symmetry.space_group_name_H-M   'P 1'
#
loop_
_entity.id
_entity.type
_entity.pdbx_description
1 polymer ?
#
loop_
_entity_poly.entity_id
_entity_poly.type
_entity_poly.pdbx_seq_one_letter_code
_entity_poly.pdbx_strand_id
1 'polypeptide(L)' 'MDRRFIAKKEFNLNRFIIYKKKNMNELIAKIKELNEAFMSDAALQIEKGNKAAGTRARKASLELEKLMKEFRKASLEASK' A
#
# COMPACT_ATOMS: atom_id res chain seq x y z
N MET A 1 -28.40 -28.00 -0.04
CA MET A 1 -28.15 -26.80 0.80
C MET A 1 -29.27 -25.79 0.57
N ASP A 2 -29.73 -25.12 1.62
CA ASP A 2 -30.78 -24.10 1.56
C ASP A 2 -30.33 -22.87 0.74
N ARG A 3 -31.17 -22.38 -0.18
CA ARG A 3 -30.91 -21.17 -0.98
C ARG A 3 -30.63 -19.94 -0.11
N ARG A 4 -31.25 -19.83 1.08
CA ARG A 4 -30.97 -18.73 2.02
C ARG A 4 -29.56 -18.79 2.58
N PHE A 5 -29.06 -19.99 2.81
CA PHE A 5 -27.70 -20.22 3.29
C PHE A 5 -26.66 -19.86 2.21
N ILE A 6 -26.94 -20.22 0.96
CA ILE A 6 -26.09 -19.88 -0.20
C ILE A 6 -26.02 -18.35 -0.38
N ALA A 7 -27.17 -17.66 -0.40
CA ALA A 7 -27.21 -16.21 -0.56
C ALA A 7 -26.48 -15.44 0.56
N LYS A 8 -26.61 -15.91 1.81
CA LYS A 8 -25.89 -15.32 2.95
C LYS A 8 -24.37 -15.51 2.81
N LYS A 9 -23.92 -16.68 2.35
CA LYS A 9 -22.50 -16.99 2.13
C LYS A 9 -21.91 -16.11 1.03
N GLU A 10 -22.60 -15.98 -0.10
CA GLU A 10 -22.18 -15.12 -1.23
C GLU A 10 -22.09 -13.64 -0.85
N PHE A 11 -23.07 -13.13 -0.09
CA PHE A 11 -23.06 -11.75 0.38
C PHE A 11 -21.85 -11.45 1.27
N ASN A 12 -21.54 -12.35 2.21
CA ASN A 12 -20.38 -12.20 3.09
C ASN A 12 -19.06 -12.28 2.32
N LEU A 13 -18.97 -13.17 1.32
CA LEU A 13 -17.79 -13.30 0.47
C LEU A 13 -17.57 -12.04 -0.37
N ASN A 14 -18.62 -11.51 -1.01
CA ASN A 14 -18.53 -10.26 -1.78
C ASN A 14 -18.13 -9.07 -0.91
N ARG A 15 -18.68 -8.96 0.30
CA ARG A 15 -18.28 -7.92 1.26
C ARG A 15 -16.79 -8.03 1.63
N PHE A 16 -16.30 -9.24 1.87
CA PHE A 16 -14.89 -9.49 2.17
C PHE A 16 -13.97 -9.11 1.01
N ILE A 17 -14.32 -9.50 -0.23
CA ILE A 17 -13.57 -9.15 -1.44
C ILE A 17 -13.50 -7.63 -1.63
N ILE A 18 -14.62 -6.92 -1.45
CA ILE A 18 -14.68 -5.45 -1.57
C ILE A 18 -13.77 -4.79 -0.53
N TYR A 19 -13.82 -5.24 0.72
CA TYR A 19 -12.98 -4.70 1.80
C TYR A 19 -11.49 -4.89 1.49
N LYS A 20 -11.10 -6.08 1.02
CA LYS A 20 -9.72 -6.40 0.65
C LYS A 20 -9.21 -5.55 -0.53
N LYS A 21 -10.07 -5.36 -1.54
CA LYS A 21 -9.76 -4.50 -2.70
C LYS A 21 -9.59 -3.02 -2.30
N LYS A 22 -10.44 -2.52 -1.39
CA LYS A 22 -10.31 -1.16 -0.85
C LYS A 22 -8.98 -0.95 -0.12
N ASN A 23 -8.59 -1.92 0.72
CA ASN A 23 -7.33 -1.90 1.46
C ASN A 23 -6.10 -1.85 0.52
N MET A 24 -6.11 -2.64 -0.56
CA MET A 24 -5.02 -2.62 -1.54
C MET A 24 -4.88 -1.28 -2.27
N ASN A 25 -6.00 -0.67 -2.64
CA ASN A 25 -6.00 0.63 -3.32
C ASN A 25 -5.44 1.74 -2.41
N GLU A 26 -5.77 1.70 -1.12
CA GLU A 26 -5.22 2.64 -0.12
C GLU A 26 -3.70 2.45 0.06
N LEU A 27 -3.22 1.20 0.08
CA LEU A 27 -1.79 0.87 0.08
C LEU A 27 -1.06 1.45 -1.13
N ILE A 28 -1.60 1.26 -2.33
CA ILE A 28 -1.02 1.78 -3.57
C ILE A 28 -0.98 3.31 -3.56
N ALA A 29 -2.05 3.96 -3.08
CA ALA A 29 -2.11 5.42 -2.98
C ALA A 29 -1.01 5.98 -2.06
N LYS A 30 -0.85 5.40 -0.86
CA LYS A 30 0.21 5.79 0.08
C LYS A 30 1.61 5.56 -0.48
N ILE A 31 1.82 4.45 -1.17
CA ILE A 31 3.10 4.14 -1.84
C ILE A 31 3.42 5.21 -2.88
N LYS A 32 2.44 5.61 -3.70
CA LYS A 32 2.64 6.63 -4.73
C LYS A 32 3.06 7.97 -4.11
N GLU A 33 2.33 8.42 -3.10
CA GLU A 33 2.60 9.68 -2.39
C GLU A 33 3.99 9.69 -1.75
N LEU A 34 4.34 8.63 -1.00
CA LEU A 34 5.65 8.52 -0.37
C LEU A 34 6.80 8.40 -1.36
N ASN A 35 6.57 7.77 -2.51
CA ASN A 35 7.57 7.67 -3.57
C ASN A 35 7.84 9.02 -4.23
N GLU A 36 6.79 9.83 -4.49
CA GLU A 36 6.95 11.19 -4.99
C GLU A 36 7.74 12.07 -4.00
N ALA A 37 7.41 11.99 -2.70
CA ALA A 37 8.13 12.70 -1.65
C ALA A 37 9.60 12.24 -1.55
N PHE A 38 9.85 10.92 -1.60
CA PHE A 38 11.18 10.35 -1.60
C PHE A 38 12.02 10.86 -2.78
N MET A 39 11.49 10.80 -4.00
CA MET A 39 12.21 11.23 -5.20
C MET A 39 12.55 12.72 -5.15
N SER A 40 11.62 13.56 -4.69
CA SER A 40 11.86 15.00 -4.55
C SER A 40 12.95 15.30 -3.51
N ASP A 41 12.87 14.70 -2.32
CA ASP A 41 13.85 14.95 -1.27
C ASP A 41 15.23 14.33 -1.59
N ALA A 42 15.27 13.20 -2.29
CA ALA A 42 16.50 12.58 -2.76
C ALA A 42 17.19 13.44 -3.83
N ALA A 43 16.43 13.97 -4.79
CA ALA A 43 16.95 14.91 -5.79
C ALA A 43 17.55 16.15 -5.13
N LEU A 44 16.84 16.75 -4.16
CA LEU A 44 17.35 17.91 -3.40
C LEU A 44 18.62 17.60 -2.60
N GLN A 45 18.75 16.38 -2.07
CA GLN A 45 19.98 15.93 -1.41
C GLN A 45 21.15 15.86 -2.40
N ILE A 46 20.93 15.27 -3.59
CA ILE A 46 21.96 15.06 -4.61
C ILE A 46 22.39 16.38 -5.24
N GLU A 47 21.44 17.22 -5.66
CA GLU A 47 21.71 18.44 -6.42
C GLU A 47 22.23 19.58 -5.54
N LYS A 48 21.67 19.72 -4.33
CA LYS A 48 21.93 20.90 -3.47
C LYS A 48 22.71 20.55 -2.20
N GLY A 49 23.10 19.28 -2.02
CA GLY A 49 23.74 18.83 -0.78
C GLY A 49 22.85 18.99 0.46
N ASN A 50 21.52 19.08 0.29
CA ASN A 50 20.61 19.40 1.39
C ASN A 50 20.49 18.22 2.36
N LYS A 51 21.21 18.30 3.49
CA LYS A 51 21.24 17.27 4.53
C LYS A 51 19.86 16.98 5.13
N ALA A 52 19.01 18.00 5.28
CA ALA A 52 17.67 17.83 5.83
C ALA A 52 16.75 17.07 4.87
N ALA A 53 16.82 17.37 3.57
CA ALA A 53 16.13 16.60 2.54
C ALA A 53 16.61 15.14 2.54
N GLY A 54 17.91 14.91 2.71
CA GLY A 54 18.44 13.54 2.82
C GLY A 54 17.95 12.77 4.04
N THR A 55 17.71 13.41 5.18
CA THR A 55 17.09 12.77 6.34
C THR A 55 15.63 12.39 6.05
N ARG A 56 14.88 13.27 5.38
CA ARG A 56 13.49 12.99 4.99
C ARG A 56 13.39 11.87 3.94
N ALA A 57 14.27 11.87 2.94
CA ALA A 57 14.36 10.81 1.94
C ALA A 57 14.62 9.43 2.59
N ARG A 58 15.55 9.36 3.56
CA ARG A 58 15.79 8.11 4.31
C ARG A 58 14.58 7.66 5.14
N LYS A 59 13.86 8.59 5.75
CA LYS A 59 12.62 8.26 6.49
C LYS A 59 11.55 7.73 5.53
N ALA A 60 11.34 8.41 4.41
CA ALA A 60 10.39 7.99 3.38
C ALA A 60 10.76 6.61 2.78
N SER A 61 12.04 6.33 2.57
CA SER A 61 12.48 5.01 2.04
C SER A 61 12.18 3.87 3.02
N LEU A 62 12.37 4.08 4.32
CA LEU A 62 12.05 3.08 5.34
C LEU A 62 10.55 2.81 5.43
N GLU A 63 9.72 3.84 5.24
CA GLU A 63 8.28 3.69 5.26
C GLU A 63 7.76 3.02 3.98
N LEU A 64 8.32 3.37 2.82
CA LEU A 64 8.06 2.68 1.55
C LEU A 64 8.39 1.19 1.63
N GLU A 65 9.51 0.80 2.24
CA GLU A 65 9.88 -0.60 2.39
C GLU A 65 8.80 -1.41 3.14
N LYS A 66 8.25 -0.84 4.21
CA LYS A 66 7.16 -1.46 4.98
C LYS A 66 5.91 -1.62 4.13
N LEU A 67 5.49 -0.55 3.45
CA LEU A 67 4.29 -0.57 2.60
C LEU A 67 4.44 -1.55 1.43
N MET A 68 5.61 -1.66 0.81
CA MET A 68 5.88 -2.64 -0.25
C MET A 68 5.78 -4.08 0.26
N LYS A 69 6.25 -4.36 1.48
CA LYS A 69 6.10 -5.67 2.13
C LYS A 69 4.64 -5.98 2.45
N GLU A 70 3.88 -5.00 2.94
CA GLU A 70 2.45 -5.13 3.19
C GLU A 70 1.66 -5.39 1.90
N PHE A 71 1.94 -4.62 0.85
CA PHE A 71 1.38 -4.83 -0.47
C PHE A 71 1.66 -6.25 -0.98
N ARG A 72 2.91 -6.73 -0.87
CA ARG A 72 3.27 -8.10 -1.26
C ARG A 72 2.46 -9.14 -0.49
N LYS A 73 2.32 -9.00 0.83
CA LYS A 73 1.52 -9.94 1.65
C LYS A 73 0.06 -9.94 1.23
N ALA A 74 -0.54 -8.76 1.14
CA ALA A 74 -1.94 -8.61 0.76
C ALA A 74 -2.20 -9.17 -0.65
N SER A 75 -1.25 -8.98 -1.58
CA SER A 75 -1.34 -9.49 -2.95
C SER A 75 -1.29 -11.02 -2.99
N LEU A 76 -0.40 -11.62 -2.20
CA LEU A 76 -0.31 -13.08 -2.09
C LEU A 76 -1.56 -13.69 -1.46
N GLU A 77 -2.11 -13.04 -0.43
CA GLU A 77 -3.37 -13.47 0.17
C GLU A 77 -4.56 -13.31 -0.79
N ALA A 78 -4.54 -12.33 -1.70
CA ALA A 78 -5.59 -12.16 -2.71
C ALA A 78 -5.53 -13.24 -3.81
N SER A 79 -4.36 -13.88 -3.99
CA SER A 79 -4.14 -14.96 -4.96
C SER A 79 -4.41 -16.36 -4.40
N LYS A 80 -4.81 -16.48 -3.13
CA LYS A 80 -5.20 -17.74 -2.46
C LYS A 80 -6.72 -17.84 -2.37
#